data_AF-A0A2J0LI89-F1
#
_entry.id   AF-A0A2J0LI89-F1
#
_cell.length_a   1.000
_cell.length_b   1.000
_cell.length_c   1.000
_cell.angle_alpha   90.00
_cell.angle_beta   90.00
_cell.angle_gamma   90.00
#
_symmetry.space_group_name_H-M   'P 1'
#
loop_
_entity.id
_entity.type
_entity.pdbx_description
1 polymer ?
#
loop_
_entity_poly.entity_id
_entity_poly.type
_entity_poly.pdbx_seq_one_letter_code
_entity_poly.pdbx_strand_id
1 'polypeptide(L)'
;NADHQEFLGNAYALDDYEVITDILDVWFDSGCTHAFVLESGKWPEQRSPADLYLEGSDQHRGWFQSSLLESCGTRGRAPYKAVLTHGMTLDKT
;
A
#
# COMPACT_ATOMS: atom_id res chain seq x y z
N ASN A 1 23.69 -7.86 -9.30
CA ASN A 1 22.91 -8.92 -8.65
C ASN A 1 23.17 -8.86 -7.16
N ALA A 2 22.12 -8.84 -6.35
CA ALA A 2 22.25 -8.96 -4.91
C ALA A 2 22.78 -10.37 -4.57
N ASP A 3 23.53 -10.48 -3.46
CA ASP A 3 23.91 -11.78 -2.94
C ASP A 3 22.71 -12.36 -2.15
N HIS A 4 21.96 -13.28 -2.76
CA HIS A 4 20.75 -13.82 -2.15
C HIS A 4 21.02 -14.67 -0.89
N GLN A 5 22.23 -15.23 -0.77
CA GLN A 5 22.64 -15.97 0.42
C GLN A 5 22.78 -15.05 1.63
N GLU A 6 23.08 -13.76 1.43
CA GLU A 6 23.17 -12.76 2.50
C GLU A 6 21.83 -12.61 3.24
N PHE A 7 20.71 -12.59 2.51
CA PHE A 7 19.37 -12.44 3.11
C PHE A 7 18.93 -13.65 3.94
N LEU A 8 19.43 -14.85 3.59
CA LEU A 8 19.14 -16.09 4.30
C LEU A 8 20.02 -16.27 5.55
N GLY A 9 21.19 -15.62 5.59
CA GLY A 9 22.19 -15.82 6.64
C GLY A 9 22.76 -17.25 6.65
N ASN A 10 23.45 -17.62 7.73
CA ASN A 10 24.17 -18.91 7.80
C ASN A 10 23.29 -20.11 8.17
N ALA A 11 22.01 -19.87 8.52
CA ALA A 11 21.11 -20.92 9.00
C ALA A 11 20.43 -21.70 7.88
N TYR A 12 20.46 -21.18 6.64
CA TYR A 12 19.74 -21.73 5.49
C TYR A 12 20.66 -21.73 4.26
N ALA A 13 20.58 -22.78 3.43
CA ALA A 13 21.33 -22.87 2.18
C ALA A 13 20.47 -22.34 1.02
N LEU A 14 21.05 -21.48 0.16
CA LEU A 14 20.33 -20.93 -0.99
C LEU A 14 19.79 -22.01 -1.94
N ASP A 15 20.50 -23.13 -2.09
CA ASP A 15 20.10 -24.25 -2.95
C ASP A 15 18.78 -24.93 -2.51
N ASP A 16 18.31 -24.69 -1.28
CA ASP A 16 17.04 -25.20 -0.77
C ASP A 16 15.84 -24.31 -1.14
N TYR A 17 16.06 -23.16 -1.78
CA TYR A 17 15.04 -22.16 -2.06
C TYR A 17 15.05 -21.71 -3.53
N GLU A 18 13.88 -21.36 -4.04
CA GLU A 18 13.72 -20.69 -5.32
C GLU A 18 13.66 -19.17 -5.11
N VAL A 19 14.53 -18.43 -5.79
CA VAL A 19 14.52 -16.96 -5.75
C VAL A 19 13.40 -16.46 -6.66
N ILE A 20 12.38 -15.83 -6.06
CA ILE A 20 11.33 -15.14 -6.81
C ILE A 20 11.80 -13.71 -7.13
N THR A 21 11.83 -13.37 -8.41
CA THR A 21 12.23 -12.05 -8.90
C THR A 21 11.06 -11.16 -9.32
N ASP A 22 9.83 -11.66 -9.17
CA ASP A 22 8.63 -10.88 -9.43
C ASP A 22 8.54 -9.71 -8.45
N ILE A 23 7.95 -8.62 -8.91
CA ILE A 23 7.71 -7.42 -8.11
C ILE A 23 6.23 -7.31 -7.74
N LEU A 24 5.96 -6.51 -6.71
CA LEU A 24 4.59 -6.18 -6.34
C LEU A 24 3.97 -5.22 -7.35
N ASP A 25 2.65 -5.31 -7.49
CA ASP A 25 1.87 -4.39 -8.28
C ASP A 25 1.84 -3.00 -7.64
N VAL A 26 1.81 -1.95 -8.48
CA VAL A 26 1.84 -0.56 -8.03
C VAL A 26 0.63 -0.18 -7.17
N TRP A 27 -0.49 -0.88 -7.29
CA TRP A 27 -1.63 -0.68 -6.41
C TRP A 27 -1.41 -1.24 -5.02
N PHE A 28 -0.56 -2.26 -4.87
CA PHE A 28 -0.11 -2.72 -3.55
C PHE A 28 0.79 -1.68 -2.88
N ASP A 29 1.77 -1.16 -3.62
CA ASP A 29 2.66 -0.13 -3.11
C ASP A 29 1.89 1.13 -2.66
N SER A 30 0.90 1.55 -3.44
CA SER A 30 0.06 2.70 -3.06
C SER A 30 -0.96 2.36 -1.97
N GLY A 31 -1.56 1.16 -1.98
CA GLY A 31 -2.54 0.73 -0.98
C GLY A 31 -1.97 0.56 0.43
N CYS A 32 -0.69 0.21 0.53
CA CYS A 32 0.00 0.04 1.81
C CYS A 32 0.38 1.36 2.51
N THR A 33 0.15 2.51 1.87
CA THR A 33 0.52 3.83 2.43
C THR A 33 -0.12 4.13 3.79
N HIS A 34 -1.28 3.54 4.12
CA HIS A 34 -1.84 3.65 5.46
C HIS A 34 -0.89 3.11 6.55
N ALA A 35 -0.13 2.05 6.26
CA ALA A 35 0.85 1.48 7.17
C ALA A 35 2.16 2.29 7.18
N PHE A 36 2.68 2.62 5.99
CA PHE A 36 4.00 3.22 5.86
C PHE A 36 4.03 4.74 6.01
N VAL A 37 2.87 5.40 6.03
CA VAL A 37 2.75 6.84 6.26
C VAL A 37 2.07 7.09 7.60
N LEU A 38 0.80 6.70 7.74
CA LEU A 38 -0.02 7.05 8.92
C LEU A 38 0.43 6.32 10.19
N GLU A 39 0.94 5.09 10.05
CA GLU A 39 1.40 4.26 11.18
C GLU A 39 2.93 4.28 11.37
N SER A 40 3.66 5.02 10.53
CA SER A 40 5.14 5.01 10.51
C SER A 40 5.81 5.58 11.76
N GLY A 41 5.09 6.38 12.56
CA GLY A 41 5.64 7.15 13.68
C GLY A 41 6.54 8.33 13.28
N LYS A 42 6.81 8.54 11.98
CA LYS A 42 7.64 9.65 11.49
C LYS A 42 6.92 11.00 11.56
N TRP A 43 5.59 11.01 11.46
CA TRP A 43 4.73 12.20 11.53
C TRP A 43 3.75 12.03 12.70
N PRO A 44 4.07 12.54 13.91
CA PRO A 44 3.28 12.29 15.12
C PRO A 44 1.83 12.77 15.06
N GLU A 45 1.55 13.74 14.20
CA GLU A 45 0.22 14.28 13.96
C GLU A 45 -0.69 13.36 13.12
N GLN A 46 -0.11 12.42 12.39
CA GLN A 46 -0.87 11.48 11.57
C GLN A 46 -1.58 10.44 12.43
N ARG A 47 -2.74 9.98 11.94
CA ARG A 47 -3.61 9.06 12.66
C ARG A 47 -4.11 7.98 11.73
N SER A 48 -4.17 6.74 12.24
CA SER A 48 -4.82 5.61 11.59
C SER A 48 -6.08 5.22 12.41
N PRO A 49 -7.27 5.12 11.79
CA PRO A 49 -7.56 5.44 10.39
C PRO A 49 -7.52 6.95 10.14
N ALA A 50 -7.24 7.33 8.90
CA ALA A 50 -7.44 8.70 8.45
C ALA A 50 -8.91 9.10 8.59
N ASP A 51 -9.18 10.37 8.89
CA ASP A 51 -10.55 10.85 8.94
C ASP A 51 -11.17 10.90 7.53
N LEU A 52 -10.39 11.22 6.50
CA LEU A 52 -10.86 11.35 5.12
C LEU A 52 -9.78 10.92 4.12
N TYR A 53 -10.18 10.13 3.12
CA TYR A 53 -9.46 9.98 1.86
C TYR A 53 -10.17 10.81 0.77
N LEU A 54 -9.39 11.49 -0.08
CA LEU A 54 -9.90 12.37 -1.12
C LEU A 54 -9.07 12.19 -2.39
N GLU A 55 -9.72 11.74 -3.47
CA GLU A 55 -9.12 11.59 -4.81
C GLU A 55 -10.20 11.71 -5.90
N GLY A 56 -9.80 11.61 -7.17
CA GLY A 56 -10.70 11.49 -8.31
C GLY A 56 -11.58 10.24 -8.26
N SER A 57 -12.75 10.29 -8.90
CA SER A 57 -13.71 9.17 -8.92
C SER A 57 -13.18 7.89 -9.59
N ASP A 58 -12.14 7.98 -10.40
CA ASP A 58 -11.41 6.84 -10.98
C ASP A 58 -10.74 5.96 -9.92
N GLN A 59 -10.40 6.51 -8.76
CA GLN A 59 -9.70 5.79 -7.70
C GLN A 59 -10.55 4.77 -6.95
N HIS A 60 -11.86 4.69 -7.19
CA HIS A 60 -12.72 3.63 -6.65
C HIS A 60 -12.28 2.22 -7.02
N ARG A 61 -11.64 2.06 -8.18
CA ARG A 61 -11.07 0.78 -8.65
C ARG A 61 -9.54 0.74 -8.62
N GLY A 62 -8.94 1.78 -8.05
CA GLY A 62 -7.51 1.90 -7.84
C GLY A 62 -7.22 2.05 -6.36
N TRP A 63 -6.66 3.19 -5.97
CA TRP A 63 -6.08 3.39 -4.66
C TRP A 63 -7.04 3.17 -3.48
N PHE A 64 -8.32 3.57 -3.60
CA PHE A 64 -9.29 3.34 -2.52
C PHE A 64 -9.53 1.84 -2.27
N GLN A 65 -9.65 1.06 -3.35
CA GLN A 65 -9.91 -0.37 -3.24
C GLN A 65 -8.70 -1.12 -2.66
N SER A 66 -7.49 -0.83 -3.16
CA SER A 66 -6.29 -1.50 -2.67
C SER A 66 -6.00 -1.16 -1.22
N SER A 67 -6.10 0.13 -0.85
CA SER A 67 -5.97 0.57 0.55
C SER A 67 -6.99 -0.12 1.46
N LEU A 68 -8.25 -0.25 1.01
CA LEU A 68 -9.30 -0.92 1.76
C LEU A 68 -8.98 -2.40 1.97
N LEU A 69 -8.63 -3.12 0.91
CA LEU A 69 -8.36 -4.56 0.97
C LEU A 69 -7.17 -4.86 1.86
N GLU A 70 -6.07 -4.12 1.71
CA GLU A 70 -4.88 -4.33 2.51
C GLU A 70 -5.12 -4.02 3.99
N SER A 71 -5.77 -2.89 4.30
CA SER A 71 -6.07 -2.53 5.70
C SER A 71 -7.07 -3.50 6.33
N CYS A 72 -8.09 -3.95 5.58
CA CYS A 72 -8.99 -5.00 6.06
C CYS A 72 -8.24 -6.30 6.32
N GLY A 73 -7.34 -6.71 5.42
CA GLY A 73 -6.57 -7.95 5.56
C GLY A 73 -5.59 -7.95 6.73
N THR A 74 -5.09 -6.77 7.14
CA THR A 74 -4.02 -6.66 8.14
C THR A 74 -4.45 -6.01 9.46
N ARG A 75 -5.45 -5.13 9.46
CA ARG A 75 -5.98 -4.37 10.62
C ARG A 75 -7.45 -4.66 10.89
N GLY A 76 -8.14 -5.41 10.02
CA GLY A 76 -9.55 -5.78 10.18
C GLY A 76 -10.55 -4.62 10.01
N ARG A 77 -10.11 -3.50 9.42
CA ARG A 77 -10.95 -2.30 9.20
C ARG A 77 -10.44 -1.49 8.01
N ALA A 78 -11.28 -0.57 7.50
CA ALA A 78 -10.84 0.39 6.49
C ALA A 78 -9.75 1.34 7.04
N PRO A 79 -8.84 1.83 6.17
CA PRO A 79 -7.79 2.77 6.58
C PRO A 79 -8.30 4.22 6.69
N TYR A 80 -9.56 4.47 6.33
CA TYR A 80 -10.23 5.77 6.36
C TYR A 80 -11.61 5.66 7.01
N LYS A 81 -12.10 6.77 7.59
CA LYS A 81 -13.47 6.88 8.12
C LYS A 81 -14.47 7.35 7.07
N ALA A 82 -14.04 8.17 6.12
CA ALA A 82 -14.84 8.66 5.01
C ALA A 82 -14.03 8.71 3.70
N VAL A 83 -14.74 8.67 2.58
CA VAL A 83 -14.20 8.89 1.23
C VAL A 83 -14.95 10.05 0.60
N LEU A 84 -14.22 11.02 0.05
CA LEU A 84 -14.75 12.06 -0.81
C LEU A 84 -14.16 11.91 -2.21
N THR A 85 -15.01 11.93 -3.23
CA THR A 85 -14.55 11.86 -4.62
C THR A 85 -14.90 13.13 -5.37
N HIS A 86 -13.97 13.62 -6.18
CA HIS A 86 -14.24 14.69 -7.14
C HIS A 86 -14.31 14.17 -8.59
N GLY A 87 -14.92 14.96 -9.46
CA GLY A 87 -14.97 14.69 -10.90
C GLY A 87 -13.64 14.97 -11.61
N MET A 88 -13.61 14.73 -12.91
CA MET A 88 -12.44 14.99 -13.76
C MET A 88 -12.44 16.42 -14.30
N THR A 89 -11.26 17.02 -14.41
CA THR A 89 -11.07 18.22 -15.22
C THR A 89 -10.90 17.79 -16.68
N LEU A 90 -11.79 18.27 -17.55
CA LEU A 90 -11.78 17.96 -18.97
C LEU A 90 -11.19 19.13 -19.77
N ASP A 91 -10.53 18.82 -20.88
CA ASP A 91 -10.14 19.82 -21.86
C ASP A 91 -11.37 20.33 -22.63
N LYS A 92 -11.19 21.42 -23.37
CA LYS A 92 -12.24 21.96 -24.23
C LYS A 92 -12.20 21.20 -25.54
N THR A 93 -13.35 20.68 -25.97
CA THR A 93 -13.58 20.25 -27.36
C THR A 93 -13.32 21.35 -28.37
#